data_AF-A0A5C6DQP1-F1
#
_entry.id   AF-A0A5C6DQP1-F1
#
_cell.length_a   1.000
_cell.length_b   1.000
_cell.length_c   1.000
_cell.angle_alpha   90.00
_cell.angle_beta   90.00
_cell.angle_gamma   90.00
#
_symmetry.space_group_name_H-M   'P 1'
#
loop_
_entity.id
_entity.type
_entity.pdbx_description
1 polymer ?
#
loop_
_entity_poly.entity_id
_entity_poly.type
_entity_poly.pdbx_seq_one_letter_code
_entity_poly.pdbx_strand_id
1 'polypeptide(L)'
;MKLGTTTHPKFCRLMRHLSLSRYCTVGVLESLWMMASQFTDDGDLSRFCADDISAYIDWPGDAEQLVDALVDCGWLDRDGGNLIVHDFDDHKPNFINDRIKKREQRAAAKAKKEAEKADASRVSRDCPRTSQDNRTESPLFQSIPVQPSQVDSRNKAPSVSSSEPALSQFQFPVKAKGGGTWTLPMAKLDEYIDTYGDRKWVDAELRKARQWCSDNRAKRKTPGGMLGFIGRWLAKANDTARPRTPGASSDDDLPEMEMRFASSKRSGVSR
;
A
#
# COMPACT_ATOMS: atom_id res chain seq x y z
N MET A 1 -15.87 -8.63 11.01
CA MET A 1 -17.35 -8.83 11.01
C MET A 1 -18.14 -7.51 10.98
N LYS A 2 -19.33 -7.42 10.35
CA LYS A 2 -20.19 -6.20 10.36
C LYS A 2 -20.90 -6.01 11.70
N LEU A 3 -21.23 -4.76 12.03
CA LEU A 3 -22.04 -4.40 13.20
C LEU A 3 -23.41 -5.09 13.12
N GLY A 4 -23.86 -5.72 14.22
CA GLY A 4 -25.14 -6.44 14.28
C GLY A 4 -25.07 -7.93 13.93
N THR A 5 -23.91 -8.45 13.53
CA THR A 5 -23.79 -9.91 13.24
C THR A 5 -24.04 -10.76 14.51
N THR A 6 -23.61 -10.28 15.68
CA THR A 6 -23.77 -10.98 16.97
C THR A 6 -25.22 -11.02 17.48
N THR A 7 -26.11 -10.21 16.93
CA THR A 7 -27.55 -10.20 17.22
C THR A 7 -28.37 -10.92 16.15
N HIS A 8 -27.74 -11.36 15.06
CA HIS A 8 -28.42 -11.99 13.94
C HIS A 8 -28.89 -13.43 14.29
N PRO A 9 -30.06 -13.89 13.79
CA PRO A 9 -30.54 -15.25 14.03
C PRO A 9 -29.58 -16.36 13.59
N LYS A 10 -28.84 -16.20 12.47
CA LYS A 10 -27.80 -17.16 12.04
C LYS A 10 -26.70 -17.32 13.10
N PHE A 11 -26.31 -16.22 13.75
CA PHE A 11 -25.29 -16.26 14.81
C PHE A 11 -25.82 -16.98 16.06
N CYS A 12 -27.06 -16.71 16.46
CA CYS A 12 -27.72 -17.42 17.55
C CYS A 12 -27.87 -18.93 17.26
N ARG A 13 -28.08 -19.33 15.99
CA ARG A 13 -28.12 -20.74 15.58
C ARG A 13 -26.74 -21.39 15.74
N LEU A 14 -25.68 -20.75 15.25
CA LEU A 14 -24.31 -21.26 15.38
C LEU A 14 -23.90 -21.44 16.85
N MET A 15 -24.22 -20.46 17.70
CA MET A 15 -23.96 -20.50 19.13
C MET A 15 -24.64 -21.71 19.80
N ARG A 16 -25.89 -22.01 19.43
CA ARG A 16 -26.63 -23.18 19.92
C ARG A 16 -26.06 -24.49 19.37
N HIS A 17 -25.65 -24.51 18.10
CA HIS A 17 -25.13 -25.70 17.45
C HIS A 17 -23.80 -26.16 18.05
N LEU A 18 -22.88 -25.21 18.27
CA LEU A 18 -21.57 -25.48 18.88
C LEU A 18 -21.59 -25.49 20.42
N SER A 19 -22.72 -25.15 21.04
CA SER A 19 -22.86 -25.00 22.50
C SER A 19 -21.82 -24.06 23.13
N LEU A 20 -21.48 -22.99 22.41
CA LEU A 20 -20.46 -22.01 22.83
C LEU A 20 -21.09 -20.77 23.45
N SER A 21 -20.30 -20.07 24.25
CA SER A 21 -20.62 -18.71 24.68
C SER A 21 -20.55 -17.74 23.50
N ARG A 22 -21.23 -16.58 23.64
CA ARG A 22 -21.22 -15.54 22.61
C ARG A 22 -19.81 -15.09 22.23
N TYR A 23 -18.94 -14.84 23.21
CA TYR A 23 -17.57 -14.37 22.94
C TYR A 23 -16.74 -15.42 22.18
N CYS A 24 -16.90 -16.70 22.52
CA CYS A 24 -16.19 -17.79 21.86
C CYS A 24 -16.69 -17.96 20.41
N THR A 25 -18.00 -17.88 20.20
CA THR A 25 -18.60 -17.93 18.85
C THR A 25 -18.12 -16.76 17.97
N VAL A 26 -17.96 -15.57 18.54
CA VAL A 26 -17.35 -14.43 17.84
C VAL A 26 -15.92 -14.75 17.44
N GLY A 27 -15.13 -15.34 18.33
CA GLY A 27 -13.76 -15.76 18.04
C GLY A 27 -13.68 -16.73 16.87
N VAL A 28 -14.48 -17.80 16.89
CA VAL A 28 -14.55 -18.79 15.80
C VAL A 28 -14.87 -18.12 14.46
N LEU A 29 -15.92 -17.30 14.44
CA LEU A 29 -16.37 -16.67 13.21
C LEU A 29 -15.34 -15.64 12.71
N GLU A 30 -14.82 -14.76 13.58
CA GLU A 30 -13.81 -13.78 13.17
C GLU A 30 -12.52 -14.45 12.70
N SER A 31 -12.09 -15.55 13.33
CA SER A 31 -10.95 -16.36 12.87
C SER A 31 -11.19 -16.93 11.47
N LEU A 32 -12.37 -17.46 11.18
CA LEU A 32 -12.75 -17.91 9.84
C LEU A 32 -12.65 -16.76 8.80
N TRP A 33 -13.17 -15.58 9.13
CA TRP A 33 -13.10 -14.40 8.27
C TRP A 33 -11.65 -13.93 8.03
N MET A 34 -10.81 -13.98 9.06
CA MET A 34 -9.39 -13.66 8.94
C MET A 34 -8.66 -14.65 8.04
N MET A 35 -8.96 -15.95 8.16
CA MET A 35 -8.41 -17.00 7.30
C MET A 35 -8.77 -16.75 5.85
N ALA A 36 -10.06 -16.57 5.56
CA ALA A 36 -10.55 -16.30 4.21
C ALA A 36 -9.91 -15.04 3.61
N SER A 37 -9.82 -13.95 4.39
CA SER A 37 -9.24 -12.69 3.93
C SER A 37 -7.74 -12.76 3.62
N GLN A 38 -7.00 -13.63 4.31
CA GLN A 38 -5.56 -13.76 4.12
C GLN A 38 -5.21 -14.66 2.95
N PHE A 39 -5.86 -15.83 2.87
CA PHE A 39 -5.45 -16.90 1.98
C PHE A 39 -6.27 -17.02 0.69
N THR A 40 -7.43 -16.37 0.64
CA THR A 40 -8.33 -16.44 -0.52
C THR A 40 -8.58 -15.03 -1.06
N ASP A 41 -8.79 -14.93 -2.37
CA ASP A 41 -9.22 -13.68 -3.02
C ASP A 41 -10.77 -13.63 -3.12
N ASP A 42 -11.41 -14.79 -3.29
CA ASP A 42 -12.84 -14.94 -3.58
C ASP A 42 -13.65 -15.60 -2.45
N GLY A 43 -13.03 -15.90 -1.30
CA GLY A 43 -13.70 -16.57 -0.19
C GLY A 43 -13.76 -18.09 -0.31
N ASP A 44 -13.08 -18.65 -1.32
CA ASP A 44 -13.02 -20.08 -1.57
C ASP A 44 -11.99 -20.79 -0.65
N LEU A 45 -12.50 -21.56 0.30
CA LEU A 45 -11.75 -22.36 1.27
C LEU A 45 -11.58 -23.82 0.84
N SER A 46 -11.97 -24.21 -0.37
CA SER A 46 -11.85 -25.60 -0.88
C SER A 46 -10.42 -26.15 -0.87
N ARG A 47 -9.43 -25.26 -0.77
CA ARG A 47 -8.01 -25.61 -0.66
C ARG A 47 -7.60 -26.12 0.72
N PHE A 48 -8.45 -25.95 1.73
CA PHE A 48 -8.19 -26.31 3.11
C PHE A 48 -9.09 -27.46 3.53
N CYS A 49 -8.53 -28.47 4.20
CA CYS A 49 -9.35 -29.51 4.80
C CYS A 49 -9.98 -29.02 6.11
N ALA A 50 -10.93 -29.78 6.65
CA ALA A 50 -11.55 -29.46 7.94
C ALA A 50 -10.49 -29.31 9.05
N ASP A 51 -9.46 -30.16 9.07
CA ASP A 51 -8.36 -30.09 10.03
C ASP A 51 -7.56 -28.78 9.93
N ASP A 52 -7.30 -28.29 8.71
CA ASP A 52 -6.59 -27.02 8.51
C ASP A 52 -7.40 -25.83 9.04
N ILE A 53 -8.72 -25.85 8.80
CA ILE A 53 -9.65 -24.82 9.28
C ILE A 53 -9.73 -24.85 10.81
N SER A 54 -9.88 -26.04 11.39
CA SER A 54 -9.90 -26.27 12.83
C SER A 54 -8.61 -25.79 13.50
N ALA A 55 -7.45 -26.15 12.92
CA ALA A 55 -6.14 -25.75 13.42
C ALA A 55 -5.92 -24.24 13.34
N TYR A 56 -6.40 -23.57 12.29
CA TYR A 56 -6.30 -22.12 12.18
C TYR A 56 -7.14 -21.39 13.25
N ILE A 57 -8.32 -21.91 13.55
CA ILE A 57 -9.24 -21.35 14.55
C ILE A 57 -8.81 -21.70 15.99
N ASP A 58 -7.90 -22.68 16.14
CA ASP A 58 -7.54 -23.28 17.42
C ASP A 58 -8.75 -23.95 18.09
N TRP A 59 -9.51 -24.70 17.29
CA TRP A 59 -10.72 -25.38 17.75
C TRP A 59 -10.38 -26.66 18.52
N PRO A 60 -10.83 -26.81 19.78
CA PRO A 60 -10.47 -27.94 20.64
C PRO A 60 -11.29 -29.20 20.38
N GLY A 61 -12.31 -29.13 19.51
CA GLY A 61 -13.23 -30.23 19.22
C GLY A 61 -12.92 -30.95 17.91
N ASP A 62 -13.89 -31.73 17.44
CA ASP A 62 -13.81 -32.39 16.15
C ASP A 62 -13.89 -31.36 15.00
N ALA A 63 -13.01 -31.53 14.01
CA ALA A 63 -12.84 -30.60 12.90
C ALA A 63 -14.04 -30.63 11.94
N GLU A 64 -14.55 -31.83 11.63
CA GLU A 64 -15.72 -32.00 10.76
C GLU A 64 -16.98 -31.41 11.41
N GLN A 65 -17.18 -31.62 12.72
CA GLN A 65 -18.28 -30.99 13.46
C GLN A 65 -18.28 -29.46 13.37
N LEU A 66 -17.09 -28.83 13.39
CA LEU A 66 -16.99 -27.38 13.24
C LEU A 66 -17.43 -26.93 11.84
N VAL A 67 -16.90 -27.59 10.80
CA VAL A 67 -17.23 -27.26 9.41
C VAL A 67 -18.70 -27.51 9.11
N ASP A 68 -19.24 -28.65 9.54
CA ASP A 68 -20.65 -28.99 9.36
C ASP A 68 -21.56 -27.99 10.08
N ALA A 69 -21.24 -27.60 11.32
CA ALA A 69 -22.00 -26.57 12.02
C ALA A 69 -21.98 -25.21 11.31
N LEU A 70 -20.84 -24.82 10.71
CA LEU A 70 -20.73 -23.60 9.92
C LEU A 70 -21.54 -23.67 8.62
N VAL A 71 -21.57 -24.84 7.99
CA VAL A 71 -22.38 -25.10 6.78
C VAL A 71 -23.87 -25.07 7.09
N ASP A 72 -24.30 -25.81 8.12
CA ASP A 72 -25.70 -25.90 8.53
C ASP A 72 -26.28 -24.55 8.96
N CYS A 73 -25.44 -23.69 9.55
CA CYS A 73 -25.83 -22.34 9.94
C CYS A 73 -25.79 -21.31 8.79
N GLY A 74 -25.33 -21.71 7.60
CA GLY A 74 -25.23 -20.86 6.41
C GLY A 74 -24.15 -19.79 6.51
N TRP A 75 -23.02 -20.13 7.16
CA TRP A 75 -21.79 -19.34 7.15
C TRP A 75 -20.81 -19.83 6.08
N LEU A 76 -20.86 -21.13 5.76
CA LEU A 76 -20.15 -21.75 4.66
C LEU A 76 -21.18 -22.41 3.73
N ASP A 77 -20.93 -22.37 2.43
CA ASP A 77 -21.72 -23.08 1.44
C ASP A 77 -20.87 -24.22 0.86
N ARG A 78 -21.42 -25.44 0.86
CA ARG A 78 -20.84 -26.60 0.18
C ARG A 78 -21.46 -26.72 -1.22
N ASP A 79 -20.67 -26.51 -2.27
CA ASP A 79 -21.09 -26.69 -3.66
C ASP A 79 -20.16 -27.64 -4.41
N GLY A 80 -20.62 -28.88 -4.67
CA GLY A 80 -19.90 -29.84 -5.51
C GLY A 80 -18.50 -30.24 -5.02
N GLY A 81 -18.20 -30.08 -3.73
CA GLY A 81 -16.87 -30.29 -3.15
C GLY A 81 -16.09 -28.99 -2.90
N ASN A 82 -16.64 -27.85 -3.32
CA ASN A 82 -16.12 -26.55 -2.95
C ASN A 82 -16.70 -26.08 -1.62
N LEU A 83 -15.89 -25.39 -0.82
CA LEU A 83 -16.28 -24.79 0.45
C LEU A 83 -16.09 -23.28 0.35
N ILE A 84 -17.18 -22.53 0.26
CA ILE A 84 -17.15 -21.08 0.00
C ILE A 84 -17.71 -20.34 1.21
N VAL A 85 -17.07 -19.25 1.60
CA VAL A 85 -17.59 -18.36 2.67
C VAL A 85 -18.81 -17.60 2.15
N HIS A 86 -19.93 -17.76 2.85
CA HIS A 86 -21.18 -17.09 2.51
C HIS A 86 -21.04 -15.57 2.64
N ASP A 87 -21.59 -14.82 1.68
CA ASP A 87 -21.53 -13.36 1.60
C ASP A 87 -20.10 -12.77 1.68
N PHE A 88 -19.07 -13.53 1.27
CA PHE A 88 -17.70 -13.03 1.35
C PHE A 88 -17.49 -11.76 0.52
N ASP A 89 -18.09 -11.67 -0.67
CA ASP A 89 -17.98 -10.50 -1.56
C ASP A 89 -18.50 -9.21 -0.91
N ASP A 90 -19.56 -9.32 -0.10
CA ASP A 90 -20.19 -8.20 0.61
C ASP A 90 -19.42 -7.74 1.86
N HIS A 91 -18.50 -8.58 2.34
CA HIS A 91 -17.80 -8.40 3.61
C HIS A 91 -16.29 -8.35 3.48
N LYS A 92 -15.76 -8.65 2.28
CA LYS A 92 -14.32 -8.65 2.04
C LYS A 92 -13.75 -7.24 2.19
N PRO A 93 -12.62 -7.09 2.90
CA PRO A 93 -11.98 -5.80 3.06
C PRO A 93 -11.41 -5.27 1.73
N ASN A 94 -11.43 -3.94 1.57
CA ASN A 94 -11.03 -3.26 0.32
C ASN A 94 -9.62 -3.63 -0.18
N PHE A 95 -8.71 -4.03 0.73
CA PHE A 95 -7.36 -4.43 0.34
C PHE A 95 -7.33 -5.70 -0.53
N ILE A 96 -8.35 -6.56 -0.44
CA ILE A 96 -8.46 -7.77 -1.29
C ILE A 96 -8.77 -7.34 -2.72
N ASN A 97 -9.74 -6.44 -2.90
CA ASN A 97 -10.03 -5.84 -4.22
C ASN A 97 -8.79 -5.16 -4.82
N ASP A 98 -8.03 -4.42 -4.01
CA ASP A 98 -6.78 -3.80 -4.46
C ASP A 98 -5.70 -4.82 -4.84
N ARG A 99 -5.63 -5.95 -4.12
CA ARG A 99 -4.71 -7.05 -4.42
C ARG A 99 -5.06 -7.72 -5.75
N ILE A 100 -6.33 -8.03 -5.97
CA ILE A 100 -6.85 -8.60 -7.23
C ILE A 100 -6.55 -7.66 -8.40
N LYS A 101 -6.96 -6.39 -8.31
CA LYS A 101 -6.69 -5.38 -9.35
C LYS A 101 -5.21 -5.25 -9.69
N LYS A 102 -4.32 -5.24 -8.68
CA LYS A 102 -2.86 -5.20 -8.92
C LYS A 102 -2.34 -6.45 -9.60
N ARG A 103 -2.91 -7.63 -9.31
CA ARG A 103 -2.56 -8.90 -9.95
C ARG A 103 -2.96 -8.89 -11.41
N GLU A 104 -4.19 -8.47 -11.71
CA GLU A 104 -4.70 -8.32 -13.07
C GLU A 104 -3.88 -7.32 -13.89
N GLN A 105 -3.56 -6.16 -13.32
CA GLN A 105 -2.71 -5.16 -13.99
C GLN A 105 -1.32 -5.73 -14.34
N ARG A 106 -0.72 -6.53 -13.45
CA ARG A 106 0.57 -7.19 -13.71
C ARG A 106 0.45 -8.26 -14.79
N ALA A 107 -0.62 -9.06 -14.76
CA ALA A 107 -0.88 -10.07 -15.78
C ALA A 107 -1.09 -9.44 -17.16
N ALA A 108 -1.93 -8.39 -17.24
CA ALA A 108 -2.15 -7.64 -18.47
C ALA A 108 -0.87 -6.97 -18.99
N ALA A 109 -0.04 -6.40 -18.10
CA ALA A 109 1.25 -5.82 -18.48
C ALA A 109 2.24 -6.88 -18.99
N LYS A 110 2.23 -8.09 -18.41
CA LYS A 110 3.04 -9.22 -18.88
C LYS A 110 2.57 -9.70 -20.25
N ALA A 111 1.27 -9.91 -20.43
CA ALA A 111 0.68 -10.32 -21.70
C ALA A 111 0.96 -9.31 -22.83
N LYS A 112 0.85 -7.99 -22.55
CA LYS A 112 1.22 -6.94 -23.51
C LYS A 112 2.69 -7.00 -23.92
N LYS A 113 3.61 -7.21 -22.96
CA LYS A 113 5.05 -7.36 -23.25
C LYS A 113 5.35 -8.63 -24.04
N GLU A 114 4.64 -9.73 -23.78
CA GLU A 114 4.79 -10.98 -24.52
C GLU A 114 4.27 -10.84 -25.95
N ALA A 115 3.14 -10.16 -26.15
CA ALA A 115 2.61 -9.83 -27.48
C ALA A 115 3.56 -8.92 -28.28
N GLU A 116 4.10 -7.86 -27.67
CA GLU A 116 5.06 -6.95 -28.31
C GLU A 116 6.37 -7.66 -28.70
N LYS A 117 6.86 -8.57 -27.87
CA LYS A 117 8.02 -9.42 -28.21
C LYS A 117 7.72 -10.40 -29.35
N ALA A 118 6.53 -10.98 -29.37
CA ALA A 118 6.11 -11.88 -30.43
C ALA A 118 5.99 -11.14 -31.78
N ASP A 119 5.48 -9.90 -31.77
CA ASP A 119 5.36 -9.06 -32.96
C ASP A 119 6.73 -8.59 -33.49
N ALA A 120 7.63 -8.13 -32.61
CA ALA A 120 9.01 -7.81 -32.99
C ALA A 120 9.77 -9.01 -33.60
N SER A 121 9.46 -10.25 -33.18
CA SER A 121 10.03 -11.47 -33.74
C SER A 121 9.45 -11.90 -35.10
N ARG A 122 8.30 -11.33 -35.50
CA ARG A 122 7.69 -11.55 -36.81
C ARG A 122 8.26 -10.60 -37.87
N VAL A 123 8.54 -9.34 -37.50
CA VAL A 123 9.15 -8.35 -38.41
C VAL A 123 10.60 -8.69 -38.78
N SER A 124 11.30 -9.50 -37.98
CA SER A 124 12.69 -9.90 -38.26
C SER A 124 12.84 -11.08 -39.24
N ARG A 125 11.75 -11.68 -39.74
CA ARG A 125 11.81 -12.88 -40.61
C ARG A 125 11.68 -12.59 -42.11
N ASP A 126 11.35 -11.37 -42.50
CA ASP A 126 11.30 -10.94 -43.90
C ASP A 126 12.49 -10.02 -44.24
N CYS A 127 13.69 -10.60 -44.24
CA CYS A 127 14.83 -10.05 -44.98
C CYS A 127 15.19 -11.03 -46.09
N PRO A 128 14.94 -10.70 -47.38
CA PRO A 128 15.52 -11.45 -48.47
C PRO A 128 17.04 -11.31 -48.39
N ARG A 129 17.70 -12.45 -48.24
CA ARG A 129 19.16 -12.57 -48.31
C ARG A 129 19.56 -12.41 -49.77
N THR A 130 19.91 -11.19 -50.18
CA THR A 130 20.51 -10.95 -51.51
C THR A 130 22.02 -10.82 -51.37
N SER A 131 22.72 -11.84 -51.87
CA SER A 131 24.16 -11.84 -52.10
C SER A 131 24.45 -11.29 -53.50
N GLN A 132 25.40 -10.36 -53.62
CA GLN A 132 26.29 -10.04 -54.76
C GLN A 132 26.88 -8.64 -54.48
N ASP A 133 28.16 -8.49 -54.13
CA ASP A 133 29.38 -8.61 -54.95
C ASP A 133 29.36 -7.71 -56.20
N ASN A 134 29.99 -6.53 -56.12
CA ASN A 134 31.03 -6.14 -57.08
C ASN A 134 31.88 -4.95 -56.59
N ARG A 135 33.16 -5.02 -56.95
CA ARG A 135 34.20 -4.00 -56.87
C ARG A 135 33.83 -2.75 -57.70
N THR A 136 34.47 -1.62 -57.40
CA THR A 136 35.30 -0.83 -58.34
C THR A 136 35.68 0.54 -57.74
N GLU A 137 36.99 0.63 -57.46
CA GLU A 137 37.92 1.76 -57.68
C GLU A 137 37.83 3.10 -56.94
N SER A 138 38.97 3.42 -56.31
CA SER A 138 39.41 4.73 -55.82
C SER A 138 39.68 5.71 -56.96
N PRO A 139 39.74 7.02 -56.68
CA PRO A 139 41.04 7.68 -56.79
C PRO A 139 41.42 8.62 -55.64
N LEU A 140 42.72 8.94 -55.69
CA LEU A 140 43.63 9.60 -54.75
C LEU A 140 43.45 11.13 -54.56
N PHE A 141 43.98 11.59 -53.40
CA PHE A 141 44.49 12.94 -53.06
C PHE A 141 43.44 14.05 -52.86
N GLN A 142 43.53 14.98 -51.90
CA GLN A 142 44.71 15.59 -51.26
C GLN A 142 44.35 16.29 -49.91
N SER A 143 45.34 16.30 -49.05
CA SER A 143 45.64 16.89 -47.71
C SER A 143 45.23 18.35 -47.31
N ILE A 144 44.95 18.50 -45.98
CA ILE A 144 45.45 19.54 -44.99
C ILE A 144 44.74 20.94 -44.97
N PRO A 145 44.61 21.71 -43.83
CA PRO A 145 44.33 21.43 -42.40
C PRO A 145 43.55 22.55 -41.60
N VAL A 146 43.43 22.38 -40.27
CA VAL A 146 43.38 23.41 -39.18
C VAL A 146 42.06 24.15 -38.84
N GLN A 147 41.88 24.26 -37.51
CA GLN A 147 40.78 24.72 -36.66
C GLN A 147 40.59 26.29 -36.60
N PRO A 148 40.04 26.90 -35.51
CA PRO A 148 38.61 27.16 -35.21
C PRO A 148 38.32 28.66 -34.95
N SER A 149 37.07 29.15 -35.06
CA SER A 149 36.63 30.44 -34.44
C SER A 149 35.10 30.55 -34.56
N GLN A 150 34.33 30.55 -33.46
CA GLN A 150 33.97 31.68 -32.56
C GLN A 150 33.05 32.74 -33.21
N VAL A 151 31.82 32.82 -32.66
CA VAL A 151 30.91 33.98 -32.42
C VAL A 151 30.60 34.93 -33.62
N ASP A 152 29.37 35.41 -33.85
CA ASP A 152 28.56 36.20 -32.93
C ASP A 152 27.17 36.55 -33.53
N SER A 153 26.21 36.77 -32.62
CA SER A 153 25.11 37.76 -32.66
C SER A 153 23.96 37.73 -33.69
N ARG A 154 22.78 37.53 -33.09
CA ARG A 154 21.54 38.33 -33.18
C ARG A 154 20.63 38.21 -34.42
N ASN A 155 19.42 37.70 -34.19
CA ASN A 155 18.21 38.54 -34.27
C ASN A 155 16.99 37.99 -33.49
N LYS A 156 16.59 38.82 -32.51
CA LYS A 156 15.29 39.14 -31.90
C LYS A 156 14.04 38.28 -32.19
N ALA A 157 13.41 37.87 -31.08
CA ALA A 157 12.09 37.23 -30.94
C ALA A 157 10.89 38.12 -31.32
N PRO A 158 9.66 37.55 -31.26
CA PRO A 158 8.86 37.83 -30.06
C PRO A 158 8.09 36.62 -29.47
N SER A 159 8.22 36.49 -28.15
CA SER A 159 7.20 36.15 -27.15
C SER A 159 6.26 34.95 -27.33
N VAL A 160 6.59 33.88 -26.61
CA VAL A 160 5.60 33.09 -25.85
C VAL A 160 6.14 32.87 -24.43
N SER A 161 5.42 33.46 -23.49
CA SER A 161 5.62 33.38 -22.05
C SER A 161 5.47 31.95 -21.54
N SER A 162 6.57 31.35 -21.09
CA SER A 162 6.55 30.15 -20.26
C SER A 162 7.54 30.36 -19.12
N SER A 163 7.01 30.66 -17.93
CA SER A 163 7.76 30.89 -16.70
C SER A 163 8.65 29.69 -16.38
N GLU A 164 9.96 29.88 -16.44
CA GLU A 164 10.94 28.90 -15.98
C GLU A 164 10.79 28.76 -14.45
N PRO A 165 10.45 27.58 -13.92
CA PRO A 165 10.21 27.42 -12.49
C PRO A 165 11.54 27.56 -11.75
N ALA A 166 11.66 28.57 -10.89
CA ALA A 166 12.79 28.72 -10.00
C ALA A 166 13.05 27.38 -9.28
N LEU A 167 14.27 26.86 -9.38
CA LEU A 167 14.66 25.58 -8.78
C LEU A 167 15.18 25.83 -7.36
N SER A 168 14.77 25.01 -6.39
CA SER A 168 15.26 25.12 -5.02
C SER A 168 16.66 24.50 -4.86
N GLN A 169 17.28 24.73 -3.70
CA GLN A 169 18.55 24.12 -3.31
C GLN A 169 18.49 22.60 -3.06
N PHE A 170 17.30 22.00 -3.01
CA PHE A 170 17.13 20.59 -2.64
C PHE A 170 17.25 19.67 -3.85
N GLN A 171 18.39 18.96 -3.91
CA GLN A 171 18.73 18.02 -4.96
C GLN A 171 18.71 16.57 -4.45
N PHE A 172 18.05 15.69 -5.19
CA PHE A 172 17.82 14.30 -4.83
C PHE A 172 18.38 13.35 -5.89
N PRO A 173 19.10 12.28 -5.50
CA PRO A 173 19.56 11.28 -6.46
C PRO A 173 18.38 10.43 -6.96
N VAL A 174 18.19 10.38 -8.28
CA VAL A 174 17.11 9.61 -8.92
C VAL A 174 17.64 8.42 -9.71
N LYS A 175 16.75 7.45 -9.94
CA LYS A 175 17.00 6.33 -10.85
C LYS A 175 16.72 6.80 -12.29
N ALA A 176 17.74 7.31 -12.95
CA ALA A 176 17.72 7.64 -14.38
C ALA A 176 18.80 6.82 -15.13
N LYS A 177 18.57 6.55 -16.42
CA LYS A 177 19.52 5.86 -17.29
C LYS A 177 20.74 6.80 -17.48
N GLY A 178 21.77 6.63 -16.64
CA GLY A 178 22.94 7.52 -16.57
C GLY A 178 23.19 8.20 -15.22
N GLY A 179 22.35 7.99 -14.21
CA GLY A 179 22.54 8.60 -12.88
C GLY A 179 22.18 10.09 -12.87
N GLY A 180 20.89 10.40 -12.80
CA GLY A 180 20.39 11.77 -12.77
C GLY A 180 20.20 12.30 -11.35
N THR A 181 20.32 13.62 -11.22
CA THR A 181 19.89 14.37 -10.02
C THR A 181 18.59 15.08 -10.36
N TRP A 182 17.62 15.01 -9.46
CA TRP A 182 16.35 15.72 -9.57
C TRP A 182 16.30 16.85 -8.54
N THR A 183 15.86 18.02 -8.96
CA THR A 183 15.79 19.21 -8.11
C THR A 183 14.34 19.52 -7.80
N LEU A 184 14.04 19.80 -6.53
CA LEU A 184 12.72 20.23 -6.09
C LEU A 184 12.45 21.65 -6.61
N PRO A 185 11.34 21.91 -7.35
CA PRO A 185 10.96 23.28 -7.73
C PRO A 185 10.66 24.14 -6.49
N MET A 186 11.04 25.42 -6.53
CA MET A 186 10.84 26.36 -5.42
C MET A 186 9.36 26.50 -5.06
N ALA A 187 8.49 26.63 -6.07
CA ALA A 187 7.03 26.70 -5.85
C ALA A 187 6.49 25.52 -5.03
N LYS A 188 7.05 24.32 -5.22
CA LYS A 188 6.64 23.14 -4.43
C LYS A 188 7.21 23.14 -3.02
N LEU A 189 8.39 23.72 -2.82
CA LEU A 189 8.94 23.90 -1.48
C LEU A 189 8.07 24.87 -0.68
N ASP A 190 7.64 25.97 -1.29
CA ASP A 190 6.77 26.96 -0.65
C ASP A 190 5.42 26.36 -0.27
N GLU A 191 4.80 25.58 -1.17
CA GLU A 191 3.56 24.83 -0.84
C GLU A 191 3.73 23.92 0.39
N TYR A 192 4.87 23.25 0.54
CA TYR A 192 5.13 22.40 1.71
C TYR A 192 5.35 23.23 2.98
N ILE A 193 6.03 24.38 2.88
CA ILE A 193 6.20 25.29 4.02
C ILE A 193 4.83 25.81 4.48
N ASP A 194 3.97 26.21 3.55
CA ASP A 194 2.62 26.68 3.86
C ASP A 194 1.76 25.59 4.49
N THR A 195 1.90 24.34 4.02
CA THR A 195 1.11 23.20 4.53
C THR A 195 1.49 22.81 5.96
N TYR A 196 2.78 22.80 6.28
CA TYR A 196 3.27 22.31 7.57
C TYR A 196 3.65 23.43 8.55
N GLY A 197 3.62 24.69 8.12
CA GLY A 197 3.80 25.89 8.94
C GLY A 197 5.23 26.16 9.45
N ASP A 198 6.09 25.13 9.56
CA ASP A 198 7.47 25.27 10.02
C ASP A 198 8.49 24.98 8.91
N ARG A 199 9.08 26.05 8.35
CA ARG A 199 10.13 25.97 7.34
C ARG A 199 11.36 25.19 7.80
N LYS A 200 11.76 25.32 9.06
CA LYS A 200 12.97 24.63 9.58
C LYS A 200 12.72 23.14 9.68
N TRP A 201 11.51 22.75 10.09
CA TRP A 201 11.09 21.35 10.13
C TRP A 201 11.04 20.74 8.72
N VAL A 202 10.38 21.42 7.76
CA VAL A 202 10.32 20.96 6.37
C VAL A 202 11.71 20.79 5.77
N ASP A 203 12.60 21.79 5.95
CA ASP A 203 13.98 21.70 5.48
C ASP A 203 14.74 20.52 6.13
N ALA A 204 14.52 20.24 7.41
CA ALA A 204 15.14 19.12 8.10
C ALA A 204 14.65 17.77 7.54
N GLU A 205 13.35 17.61 7.31
CA GLU A 205 12.77 16.40 6.75
C GLU A 205 13.18 16.17 5.29
N LEU A 206 13.28 17.22 4.47
CA LEU A 206 13.80 17.12 3.10
C LEU A 206 15.26 16.65 3.06
N ARG A 207 16.10 17.05 4.02
CA ARG A 207 17.47 16.53 4.15
C ARG A 207 17.49 15.05 4.51
N LYS A 208 16.63 14.61 5.43
CA LYS A 208 16.50 13.19 5.78
C LYS A 208 16.00 12.35 4.60
N ALA A 209 15.00 12.85 3.87
CA ALA A 209 14.50 12.21 2.66
C ALA A 209 15.60 12.08 1.58
N ARG A 210 16.45 13.11 1.41
CA ARG A 210 17.61 13.05 0.51
C ARG A 210 18.62 11.99 0.95
N GLN A 211 18.96 11.94 2.24
CA GLN A 211 19.88 10.94 2.78
C GLN A 211 19.35 9.52 2.54
N TRP A 212 18.06 9.30 2.77
CA TRP A 212 17.42 8.01 2.48
C TRP A 212 17.58 7.58 1.01
N CYS A 213 17.45 8.51 0.05
CA CYS A 213 17.68 8.23 -1.37
C CYS A 213 19.16 7.93 -1.70
N SER A 214 20.10 8.51 -0.97
CA SER A 214 21.53 8.22 -1.10
C SER A 214 21.87 6.80 -0.63
N ASP A 215 21.33 6.41 0.52
CA ASP A 215 21.59 5.11 1.16
C ASP A 215 20.87 3.97 0.42
N ASN A 216 19.63 4.21 -0.02
CA ASN A 216 18.81 3.19 -0.68
C ASN A 216 18.94 3.24 -2.21
N ARG A 217 20.16 3.03 -2.72
CA ARG A 217 20.49 3.16 -4.16
C ARG A 217 19.56 2.35 -5.09
N ALA A 218 19.24 1.12 -4.70
CA ALA A 218 18.35 0.23 -5.46
C ALA A 218 16.87 0.68 -5.47
N LYS A 219 16.45 1.43 -4.44
CA LYS A 219 15.07 1.91 -4.23
C LYS A 219 14.87 3.40 -4.58
N ARG A 220 15.86 4.03 -5.23
CA ARG A 220 15.77 5.41 -5.72
C ARG A 220 14.54 5.58 -6.59
N LYS A 221 13.88 6.73 -6.44
CA LYS A 221 12.68 7.07 -7.19
C LYS A 221 13.03 7.55 -8.60
N THR A 222 12.07 7.44 -9.50
CA THR A 222 12.12 8.08 -10.81
C THR A 222 11.81 9.58 -10.66
N PRO A 223 12.21 10.44 -11.61
CA PRO A 223 11.88 11.87 -11.57
C PRO A 223 10.39 12.14 -11.34
N GLY A 224 9.51 11.47 -12.09
CA GLY A 224 8.05 11.62 -11.94
C GLY A 224 7.50 11.07 -10.62
N GLY A 225 8.20 10.14 -9.96
CA GLY A 225 7.79 9.59 -8.67
C GLY A 225 8.33 10.34 -7.45
N MET A 226 9.21 11.33 -7.64
CA MET A 226 9.90 12.01 -6.54
C MET A 226 8.98 12.92 -5.73
N LEU A 227 8.10 13.69 -6.38
CA LEU A 227 7.11 14.54 -5.70
C LEU A 227 6.17 13.73 -4.80
N GLY A 228 5.61 12.64 -5.33
CA GLY A 228 4.73 11.76 -4.55
C GLY A 228 5.44 10.97 -3.45
N PHE A 229 6.77 10.85 -3.51
CA PHE A 229 7.57 10.30 -2.40
C PHE A 229 7.76 11.34 -1.30
N ILE A 230 8.16 12.58 -1.66
CA ILE A 230 8.36 13.67 -0.70
C ILE A 230 7.06 13.99 0.05
N GLY A 231 5.92 14.10 -0.64
CA GLY A 231 4.64 14.37 0.01
C GLY A 231 4.26 13.28 1.04
N ARG A 232 4.45 12.00 0.70
CA ARG A 232 4.22 10.89 1.65
C ARG A 232 5.23 10.87 2.80
N TRP A 233 6.47 11.25 2.54
CA TRP A 233 7.51 11.35 3.57
C TRP A 233 7.13 12.41 4.61
N LEU A 234 6.80 13.62 4.16
CA LEU A 234 6.41 14.73 5.04
C LEU A 234 5.14 14.42 5.82
N ALA A 235 4.10 13.86 5.18
CA ALA A 235 2.88 13.45 5.88
C ALA A 235 3.18 12.45 7.00
N LYS A 236 3.96 11.39 6.70
CA LYS A 236 4.34 10.40 7.70
C LYS A 236 5.17 11.01 8.83
N ALA A 237 6.12 11.87 8.51
CA ALA A 237 6.96 12.55 9.50
C ALA A 237 6.13 13.41 10.44
N ASN A 238 5.14 14.14 9.91
CA ASN A 238 4.20 14.95 10.68
C ASN A 238 3.36 14.10 11.63
N ASP A 239 2.81 12.98 11.15
CA ASP A 239 2.01 12.05 11.96
C ASP A 239 2.82 11.42 13.10
N THR A 240 4.12 11.19 12.90
CA THR A 240 5.02 10.71 13.95
C THR A 240 5.49 11.80 14.91
N ALA A 241 5.54 13.06 14.47
CA ALA A 241 5.99 14.19 15.28
C ALA A 241 4.89 14.69 16.23
N ARG A 242 3.61 14.52 15.86
CA ARG A 242 2.50 14.82 16.74
C ARG A 242 2.31 13.64 17.72
N PRO A 243 2.47 13.82 19.04
CA PRO A 243 2.12 12.77 19.97
C PRO A 243 0.66 12.39 19.75
N ARG A 244 0.37 11.08 19.63
CA ARG A 244 -1.00 10.58 19.70
C ARG A 244 -1.60 11.15 20.97
N THR A 245 -2.57 12.04 20.85
CA THR A 245 -3.36 12.48 21.99
C THR A 245 -4.04 11.22 22.53
N PRO A 246 -3.69 10.71 23.72
CA PRO A 246 -4.56 9.76 24.39
C PRO A 246 -5.88 10.50 24.61
N GLY A 247 -7.00 9.86 24.33
CA GLY A 247 -8.32 10.49 24.33
C GLY A 247 -8.50 11.45 25.50
N ALA A 248 -8.82 12.69 25.19
CA ALA A 248 -9.39 13.63 26.15
C ALA A 248 -10.79 13.13 26.49
N SER A 249 -10.86 12.18 27.42
CA SER A 249 -12.03 11.96 28.27
C SER A 249 -11.83 12.83 29.50
N SER A 250 -12.44 14.01 29.47
CA SER A 250 -12.73 14.77 30.68
C SER A 250 -14.24 14.94 30.72
N ASP A 251 -14.88 13.92 31.30
CA ASP A 251 -16.09 14.09 32.08
C ASP A 251 -15.76 15.06 33.22
N ASP A 252 -16.01 16.35 33.02
CA ASP A 252 -16.12 17.33 34.10
C ASP A 252 -17.57 17.31 34.59
N ASP A 253 -17.88 16.35 35.47
CA ASP A 253 -18.98 16.47 36.43
C ASP A 253 -18.85 15.39 37.51
N LEU A 254 -18.17 15.72 38.61
CA LEU A 254 -18.32 15.02 39.88
C LEU A 254 -18.52 16.03 41.00
N PRO A 255 -19.65 15.98 41.74
CA PRO A 255 -19.86 16.81 42.91
C PRO A 255 -19.02 16.33 44.10
N GLU A 256 -18.53 17.32 44.83
CA GLU A 256 -17.76 17.27 46.06
C GLU A 256 -18.42 16.36 47.12
N MET A 257 -17.84 15.18 47.38
CA MET A 257 -18.30 14.28 48.44
C MET A 257 -17.50 14.57 49.72
N GLU A 258 -18.11 15.31 50.64
CA GLU A 258 -17.58 15.56 52.00
C GLU A 258 -17.20 14.24 52.69
N MET A 259 -15.92 14.11 53.06
CA MET A 259 -15.45 13.11 54.02
C MET A 259 -15.96 13.45 55.43
N ARG A 260 -17.09 12.84 55.84
CA ARG A 260 -17.51 12.77 57.24
C ARG A 260 -16.97 11.51 57.89
N PHE A 261 -15.92 11.66 58.70
CA PHE A 261 -15.42 10.62 59.59
C PHE A 261 -16.47 10.31 60.67
N ALA A 262 -17.13 9.15 60.58
CA ALA A 262 -17.97 8.62 61.63
C ALA A 262 -17.10 7.93 62.70
N SER A 263 -16.92 8.60 63.84
CA SER A 263 -16.39 8.01 65.07
C SER A 263 -17.47 7.16 65.72
N SER A 264 -17.40 5.83 65.58
CA SER A 264 -18.31 4.89 66.23
C SER A 264 -17.74 4.44 67.58
N LYS A 265 -18.43 4.86 68.64
CA LYS A 265 -18.24 4.45 70.04
C LYS A 265 -18.45 2.93 70.16
N ARG A 266 -17.46 2.20 70.69
CA ARG A 266 -17.68 0.89 71.32
C ARG A 266 -18.16 1.11 72.75
N SER A 267 -19.46 0.93 72.99
CA SER A 267 -20.01 0.64 74.31
C SER A 267 -19.99 -0.87 74.55
N GLY A 268 -19.75 -1.25 75.81
CA GLY A 268 -19.35 -2.59 76.23
C GLY A 268 -20.42 -3.68 76.19
N VAL A 269 -19.95 -4.89 76.47
CA VAL A 269 -20.76 -6.04 76.87
C VAL A 269 -20.06 -6.70 78.06
N SER A 270 -20.83 -6.85 79.13
CA SER A 270 -20.50 -7.50 80.40
C SER A 270 -20.35 -9.01 80.28
N ARG A 271 -19.41 -9.59 81.04
CA ARG A 271 -19.67 -10.56 82.10
C ARG A 271 -18.43 -10.76 82.95
#